data_AF-A0A818F9Z8-F1
#
_entry.id   AF-A0A818F9Z8-F1
#
_cell.length_a   1.000
_cell.length_b   1.000
_cell.length_c   1.000
_cell.angle_alpha   90.00
_cell.angle_beta   90.00
_cell.angle_gamma   90.00
#
_symmetry.space_group_name_H-M   'P 1'
#
loop_
_entity.id
_entity.type
_entity.pdbx_description
1 polymer ?
#
loop_
_entity_poly.entity_id
_entity_poly.type
_entity_poly.pdbx_seq_one_letter_code
_entity_poly.pdbx_strand_id
1 'polypeptide(L)'
;MFYSSIIGRVIRKTYLQPSIEDYEHLLNLHSDGVDCPCTRISIPYNTFVIQLEVKSYHQVCTTDVIERTLIMGSIFEPSTTYTNRVDFQSWRFSFVDGLQRLCRLAEDSITNDIQAFLASTMLVYQLIPRTQFDSEMNVTLNRVKLATPVAFTRILDLLRLTIHGNALIDVFSLSWNMVMAENSQDTNVSFVSISTNQYTKCSCITERSCSMAAQLFLPNDTSYYTFQGLVLGCFLLETVLQSSLSCFYSMTCIKEFRKVMNFHYPADLEQWSNETGNPIMLDAAATRFSVTDTIEMMAYNMFIESWTTNVSYENLFYACAPKQYDQTLERDYGLQEHSTGLPPAIIAIIVISAILCFAACLSCCIRSQQHQRAPVDYVNSDHTTIANPYQLQDVRSPARIVLVRPINNVGAAPHSQVLPSIYEGPPPSYDVATGSLSSLPPPFTARVQ
;
A
#
# COMPACT_ATOMS: atom_id res chain seq x y z
N MET A 1 -41.92 56.67 -14.52
CA MET A 1 -41.01 55.54 -14.23
C MET A 1 -40.10 55.99 -13.11
N PHE A 2 -40.19 55.37 -11.94
CA PHE A 2 -39.21 55.53 -10.87
C PHE A 2 -38.26 54.34 -10.93
N TYR A 3 -36.97 54.59 -11.12
CA TYR A 3 -35.94 53.59 -10.91
C TYR A 3 -35.61 53.56 -9.42
N SER A 4 -36.02 52.51 -8.72
CA SER A 4 -35.45 52.17 -7.42
C SER A 4 -34.20 51.33 -7.68
N SER A 5 -33.02 51.92 -7.50
CA SER A 5 -31.77 51.19 -7.44
C SER A 5 -31.60 50.64 -6.02
N ILE A 6 -31.61 49.31 -5.89
CA ILE A 6 -31.14 48.64 -4.67
C ILE A 6 -29.62 48.73 -4.73
N ILE A 7 -29.05 49.70 -4.00
CA ILE A 7 -27.60 49.74 -3.80
C ILE A 7 -27.31 48.82 -2.62
N GLY A 8 -27.01 47.56 -2.92
CA GLY A 8 -26.46 46.62 -1.94
C GLY A 8 -25.18 47.20 -1.36
N ARG A 9 -25.16 47.46 -0.05
CA ARG A 9 -23.96 47.98 0.63
C ARG A 9 -23.23 46.82 1.28
N VAL A 10 -22.11 46.44 0.69
CA VAL A 10 -21.19 45.47 1.26
C VAL A 10 -20.40 46.15 2.38
N ILE A 11 -20.56 45.67 3.62
CA ILE A 11 -19.78 46.13 4.78
C ILE A 11 -18.73 45.08 5.08
N ARG A 12 -17.45 45.47 5.04
CA ARG A 12 -16.33 44.62 5.45
C ARG A 12 -15.98 44.91 6.90
N LYS A 13 -16.03 43.91 7.78
CA LYS A 13 -15.53 44.01 9.16
C LYS A 13 -14.23 43.22 9.27
N THR A 14 -13.18 43.88 9.73
CA THR A 14 -11.87 43.26 9.97
C THR A 14 -11.68 43.05 11.45
N TYR A 15 -11.27 41.84 11.83
CA TYR A 15 -10.98 41.47 13.21
C TYR A 15 -9.52 41.02 13.29
N LEU A 16 -8.82 41.43 14.34
CA LEU A 16 -7.39 41.18 14.52
C LEU A 16 -7.19 40.00 15.48
N GLN A 17 -6.31 39.06 15.12
CA GLN A 17 -5.92 37.91 15.95
C GLN A 17 -7.13 37.08 16.47
N PRO A 18 -7.88 36.39 15.58
CA PRO A 18 -8.97 35.52 16.01
C PRO A 18 -8.53 34.46 17.01
N SER A 19 -9.34 34.22 18.04
CA SER A 19 -9.34 32.93 18.72
C SER A 19 -9.94 31.86 17.81
N ILE A 20 -9.68 30.58 18.10
CA ILE A 20 -10.26 29.48 17.32
C ILE A 20 -11.78 29.45 17.47
N GLU A 21 -12.29 29.77 18.67
CA GLU A 21 -13.69 29.86 18.98
C GLU A 21 -14.38 31.00 18.20
N ASP A 22 -13.72 32.16 18.07
CA ASP A 22 -14.25 33.28 17.28
C ASP A 22 -14.39 32.91 15.81
N TYR A 23 -13.38 32.24 15.26
CA TYR A 23 -13.39 31.78 13.87
C TYR A 23 -14.51 30.76 13.62
N GLU A 24 -14.61 29.72 14.45
CA GLU A 24 -15.64 28.69 14.32
C GLU A 24 -17.05 29.26 14.51
N HIS A 25 -17.24 30.16 15.47
CA HIS A 25 -18.52 30.84 15.69
C HIS A 25 -18.94 31.68 14.47
N LEU A 26 -18.00 32.40 13.85
CA LEU A 26 -18.32 33.23 12.69
C LEU A 26 -18.58 32.46 11.43
N LEU A 27 -17.83 31.38 11.20
CA LEU A 27 -18.09 30.48 10.10
C LEU A 27 -19.49 29.84 10.21
N ASN A 28 -19.92 29.52 11.44
CA ASN A 28 -21.27 29.02 11.70
C ASN A 28 -22.36 30.07 11.43
N LEU A 29 -22.09 31.35 11.70
CA LEU A 29 -23.05 32.43 11.46
C LEU A 29 -23.09 32.87 9.98
N HIS A 30 -21.97 32.80 9.28
CA HIS A 30 -21.80 33.30 7.92
C HIS A 30 -20.90 32.32 7.15
N SER A 31 -21.50 31.24 6.64
CA SER A 31 -20.78 30.22 5.86
C SER A 31 -20.13 30.80 4.60
N ASP A 32 -20.75 31.83 4.02
CA ASP A 32 -20.27 32.53 2.84
C ASP A 32 -19.67 33.89 3.25
N GLY A 33 -18.36 34.08 3.04
CA GLY A 33 -17.71 35.40 3.14
C GLY A 33 -16.83 35.65 4.37
N VAL A 34 -16.41 34.62 5.11
CA VAL A 34 -15.31 34.69 6.08
C VAL A 34 -14.00 34.34 5.38
N ASP A 35 -13.15 35.33 5.15
CA ASP A 35 -11.82 35.13 4.56
C ASP A 35 -10.74 35.32 5.63
N CYS A 36 -10.01 34.25 5.92
CA CYS A 36 -8.99 34.19 6.98
C CYS A 36 -7.64 33.73 6.40
N PRO A 37 -6.84 34.64 5.83
CA PRO A 37 -5.57 34.29 5.20
C PRO A 37 -4.54 33.80 6.22
N CYS A 38 -3.86 32.71 5.87
CA CYS A 38 -2.75 32.19 6.64
C CYS A 38 -1.48 33.02 6.41
N THR A 39 -0.71 33.23 7.47
CA THR A 39 0.62 33.83 7.34
C THR A 39 1.67 32.83 6.86
N ARG A 40 1.48 31.56 7.22
CA ARG A 40 2.28 30.44 6.71
C ARG A 40 1.43 29.61 5.77
N ILE A 41 1.79 29.65 4.49
CA ILE A 41 1.04 28.94 3.44
C ILE A 41 1.47 27.49 3.24
N SER A 42 2.64 27.11 3.75
CA SER A 42 3.18 25.76 3.65
C SER A 42 3.43 25.27 5.07
N ILE A 43 2.64 24.28 5.48
CA ILE A 43 2.64 23.76 6.84
C ILE A 43 3.01 22.27 6.78
N PRO A 44 4.14 21.85 7.38
CA PRO A 44 4.51 20.44 7.43
C PRO A 44 3.44 19.57 8.11
N TYR A 45 3.19 18.37 7.58
CA TYR A 45 2.18 17.45 8.15
C TYR A 45 2.51 17.06 9.59
N ASN A 46 3.79 16.93 9.96
CA ASN A 46 4.21 16.67 11.35
C ASN A 46 3.78 17.74 12.36
N THR A 47 3.27 18.90 11.91
CA THR A 47 2.78 19.97 12.79
C THR A 47 1.40 19.62 13.36
N PHE A 48 0.53 19.00 12.55
CA PHE A 48 -0.87 18.74 12.91
C PHE A 48 -1.27 17.27 12.84
N VAL A 49 -0.45 16.38 12.28
CA VAL A 49 -0.61 14.93 12.41
C VAL A 49 0.11 14.49 13.68
N ILE A 50 -0.65 14.26 14.75
CA ILE A 50 -0.12 13.90 16.07
C ILE A 50 0.32 12.43 16.10
N GLN A 51 -0.43 11.56 15.41
CA GLN A 51 -0.14 10.14 15.37
C GLN A 51 -0.44 9.58 13.99
N LEU A 52 0.53 8.87 13.42
CA LEU A 52 0.37 8.06 12.23
C LEU A 52 1.39 6.94 12.33
N GLU A 53 0.94 5.77 12.74
CA GLU A 53 1.80 4.60 12.92
C GLU A 53 0.99 3.30 12.80
N VAL A 54 1.70 2.20 12.56
CA VAL A 54 1.11 0.87 12.64
C VAL A 54 0.95 0.50 14.10
N LYS A 55 -0.30 0.28 14.52
CA LYS A 55 -0.61 -0.09 15.91
C LYS A 55 -0.17 -1.52 16.21
N SER A 56 -0.35 -2.41 15.24
CA SER A 56 0.04 -3.81 15.37
C SER A 56 0.37 -4.41 14.00
N TYR A 57 1.45 -5.17 13.97
CA TYR A 57 1.81 -6.07 12.89
C TYR A 57 1.35 -7.49 13.21
N HIS A 58 1.26 -8.33 12.17
CA HIS A 58 0.94 -9.74 12.28
C HIS A 58 1.92 -10.42 13.25
N GLN A 59 1.44 -11.40 14.02
CA GLN A 59 2.23 -12.10 15.03
C GLN A 59 3.51 -12.73 14.47
N VAL A 60 3.52 -13.07 13.20
CA VAL A 60 4.70 -13.60 12.50
C VAL A 60 5.89 -12.63 12.45
N CYS A 61 5.62 -11.32 12.49
CA CYS A 61 6.64 -10.29 12.45
C CYS A 61 7.05 -9.79 13.84
N THR A 62 6.26 -10.10 14.88
CA THR A 62 6.46 -9.58 16.24
C THR A 62 6.84 -10.65 17.26
N THR A 63 6.49 -11.90 16.99
CA THR A 63 6.79 -13.04 17.85
C THR A 63 7.87 -13.92 17.23
N ASP A 64 8.66 -14.57 18.08
CA ASP A 64 9.66 -15.54 17.66
C ASP A 64 9.07 -16.96 17.55
N VAL A 65 7.74 -17.11 17.47
CA VAL A 65 7.05 -18.41 17.46
C VAL A 65 7.56 -19.32 16.35
N ILE A 66 7.74 -18.79 15.14
CA ILE A 66 8.21 -19.58 14.00
C ILE A 66 9.67 -20.00 14.20
N GLU A 67 10.52 -19.10 14.67
CA GLU A 67 11.92 -19.39 14.97
C GLU A 67 12.05 -20.45 16.08
N ARG A 68 11.33 -20.28 17.18
CA ARG A 68 11.26 -21.28 18.26
C ARG A 68 10.72 -22.63 17.80
N THR A 69 9.78 -22.63 16.85
CA THR A 69 9.17 -23.86 16.33
C THR A 69 10.09 -24.59 15.39
N LEU A 70 10.79 -23.88 14.50
CA LEU A 70 11.53 -24.47 13.39
C LEU A 70 13.04 -24.59 13.60
N ILE A 71 13.65 -23.72 14.41
CA ILE A 71 15.11 -23.59 14.53
C ILE A 71 15.62 -24.17 15.84
N MET A 72 14.93 -23.91 16.96
CA MET A 72 15.44 -24.30 18.28
C MET A 72 15.28 -25.80 18.55
N GLY A 73 16.39 -26.44 18.94
CA GLY A 73 16.45 -27.86 19.35
C GLY A 73 17.28 -28.76 18.44
N SER A 74 17.76 -28.29 17.28
CA SER A 74 18.55 -29.14 16.38
C SER A 74 20.01 -29.21 16.80
N ILE A 75 20.31 -30.16 17.69
CA ILE A 75 21.69 -30.53 18.06
C ILE A 75 22.23 -31.60 17.08
N PHE A 76 21.41 -32.07 16.14
CA PHE A 76 21.77 -33.14 15.20
C PHE A 76 21.48 -32.69 13.77
N GLU A 77 22.53 -32.33 13.03
CA GLU A 77 22.56 -32.51 11.57
C GLU A 77 22.90 -33.99 11.33
N PRO A 78 21.97 -34.81 10.80
CA PRO A 78 22.38 -36.13 10.32
C PRO A 78 23.39 -35.90 9.19
N SER A 79 24.61 -36.42 9.38
CA SER A 79 25.72 -36.42 8.44
C SER A 79 25.45 -37.34 7.24
N THR A 80 24.29 -37.23 6.61
CA THR A 80 23.93 -38.03 5.43
C THR A 80 23.93 -37.15 4.20
N THR A 81 24.95 -37.38 3.38
CA THR A 81 25.33 -36.77 2.10
C THR A 81 24.25 -36.76 0.99
N TYR A 82 23.01 -37.11 1.30
CA TYR A 82 21.88 -37.16 0.38
C TYR A 82 20.62 -36.68 1.09
N THR A 83 20.50 -35.37 1.33
CA THR A 83 19.22 -34.80 1.70
C THR A 83 18.38 -34.59 0.43
N ASN A 84 17.17 -35.12 0.43
CA ASN A 84 16.22 -34.85 -0.62
C ASN A 84 15.99 -33.34 -0.68
N ARG A 85 16.11 -32.73 -1.88
CA ARG A 85 15.98 -31.27 -2.04
C ARG A 85 14.62 -30.75 -1.57
N VAL A 86 13.63 -31.64 -1.54
CA VAL A 86 12.26 -31.33 -1.17
C VAL A 86 12.00 -31.50 0.33
N ASP A 87 12.99 -32.03 1.06
CA ASP A 87 12.96 -32.13 2.50
C ASP A 87 13.07 -30.75 3.13
N PHE A 88 12.01 -30.35 3.83
CA PHE A 88 11.92 -29.09 4.56
C PHE A 88 13.06 -28.88 5.55
N GLN A 89 13.61 -29.96 6.11
CA GLN A 89 14.76 -29.87 7.02
C GLN A 89 15.95 -29.13 6.41
N SER A 90 16.14 -29.26 5.09
CA SER A 90 17.28 -28.68 4.35
C SER A 90 17.16 -27.17 4.14
N TRP A 91 15.93 -26.63 4.11
CA TRP A 91 15.70 -25.22 3.76
C TRP A 91 14.87 -24.44 4.79
N ARG A 92 14.46 -25.05 5.90
CA ARG A 92 13.71 -24.39 7.00
C ARG A 92 14.38 -23.13 7.53
N PHE A 93 15.70 -23.12 7.68
CA PHE A 93 16.43 -21.96 8.19
C PHE A 93 16.30 -20.76 7.24
N SER A 94 16.48 -21.01 5.94
CA SER A 94 16.32 -19.98 4.91
C SER A 94 14.87 -19.52 4.77
N PHE A 95 13.89 -20.41 4.98
CA PHE A 95 12.49 -20.02 5.03
C PHE A 95 12.22 -19.02 6.16
N VAL A 96 12.71 -19.32 7.38
CA VAL A 96 12.55 -18.42 8.54
C VAL A 96 13.28 -17.09 8.31
N ASP A 97 14.52 -17.12 7.86
CA ASP A 97 15.30 -15.90 7.56
C ASP A 97 14.61 -15.07 6.47
N GLY A 98 14.12 -15.70 5.40
CA GLY A 98 13.39 -15.03 4.32
C GLY A 98 12.11 -14.34 4.81
N LEU A 99 11.34 -15.02 5.68
CA LEU A 99 10.13 -14.47 6.28
C LEU A 99 10.43 -13.30 7.23
N GLN A 100 11.45 -13.42 8.08
CA GLN A 100 11.88 -12.34 8.97
C GLN A 100 12.37 -11.11 8.19
N ARG A 101 13.14 -11.32 7.12
CA ARG A 101 13.59 -10.23 6.24
C ARG A 101 12.42 -9.55 5.55
N LEU A 102 11.41 -10.30 5.13
CA LEU A 102 10.22 -9.73 4.49
C LEU A 102 9.41 -8.88 5.46
N CYS A 103 9.26 -9.33 6.71
CA CYS A 103 8.65 -8.53 7.80
C CYS A 103 9.41 -7.23 8.04
N ARG A 104 10.75 -7.30 8.22
CA ARG A 104 11.58 -6.10 8.45
C ARG A 104 11.51 -5.13 7.28
N LEU A 105 11.60 -5.63 6.04
CA LEU A 105 11.51 -4.79 4.85
C LEU A 105 10.16 -4.06 4.77
N ALA A 106 9.06 -4.73 5.15
CA ALA A 106 7.74 -4.11 5.22
C ALA A 106 7.70 -2.99 6.28
N GLU A 107 8.18 -3.27 7.50
CA GLU A 107 8.24 -2.30 8.59
C GLU A 107 9.10 -1.08 8.24
N ASP A 108 10.30 -1.30 7.70
CA ASP A 108 11.21 -0.24 7.25
C ASP A 108 10.57 0.60 6.14
N SER A 109 9.91 -0.04 5.18
CA SER A 109 9.24 0.66 4.07
C SER A 109 8.09 1.54 4.58
N ILE A 110 7.27 1.05 5.51
CA ILE A 110 6.21 1.85 6.14
C ILE A 110 6.79 3.02 6.91
N THR A 111 7.82 2.77 7.71
CA THR A 111 8.48 3.79 8.53
C THR A 111 9.03 4.91 7.65
N ASN A 112 9.72 4.56 6.57
CA ASN A 112 10.26 5.53 5.62
C ASN A 112 9.16 6.33 4.91
N ASP A 113 8.07 5.68 4.48
CA ASP A 113 6.95 6.36 3.82
C ASP A 113 6.22 7.31 4.78
N ILE A 114 6.00 6.92 6.03
CA ILE A 114 5.42 7.78 7.06
C ILE A 114 6.33 8.98 7.31
N GLN A 115 7.64 8.77 7.48
CA GLN A 115 8.59 9.86 7.70
C GLN A 115 8.61 10.85 6.53
N ALA A 116 8.62 10.34 5.29
CA ALA A 116 8.56 11.16 4.09
C ALA A 116 7.25 11.97 4.01
N PHE A 117 6.12 11.34 4.34
CA PHE A 117 4.83 12.03 4.40
C PHE A 117 4.80 13.11 5.47
N LEU A 118 5.24 12.82 6.69
CA LEU A 118 5.24 13.77 7.81
C LEU A 118 6.19 14.96 7.57
N ALA A 119 7.27 14.75 6.80
CA ALA A 119 8.18 15.81 6.35
C ALA A 119 7.62 16.64 5.19
N SER A 120 6.62 16.13 4.45
CA SER A 120 5.95 16.87 3.39
C SER A 120 5.03 17.96 3.96
N THR A 121 4.55 18.86 3.09
CA THR A 121 3.78 20.05 3.51
C THR A 121 2.40 20.09 2.88
N MET A 122 1.41 20.54 3.66
CA MET A 122 0.10 20.95 3.16
C MET A 122 0.14 22.43 2.78
N LEU A 123 -0.48 22.77 1.65
CA LEU A 123 -0.62 24.16 1.21
C LEU A 123 -1.96 24.72 1.71
N VAL A 124 -1.90 25.76 2.54
CA VAL A 124 -3.08 26.39 3.16
C VAL A 124 -2.97 27.90 3.01
N TYR A 125 -3.63 28.44 1.99
CA TYR A 125 -3.63 29.89 1.74
C TYR A 125 -4.62 30.63 2.63
N GLN A 126 -5.77 30.00 2.87
CA GLN A 126 -6.83 30.45 3.74
C GLN A 126 -7.12 29.33 4.73
N LEU A 127 -7.39 29.71 5.98
CA LEU A 127 -7.77 28.75 7.00
C LEU A 127 -9.06 28.02 6.55
N ILE A 128 -8.99 26.70 6.51
CA ILE A 128 -10.12 25.86 6.11
C ILE A 128 -11.01 25.55 7.31
N PRO A 129 -12.32 25.33 7.12
CA PRO A 129 -13.21 24.81 8.16
C PRO A 129 -12.73 23.49 8.77
N ARG A 130 -13.02 23.24 10.06
CA ARG A 130 -12.69 21.97 10.73
C ARG A 130 -13.27 20.76 10.00
N THR A 131 -14.53 20.82 9.58
CA THR A 131 -15.17 19.73 8.83
C THR A 131 -14.46 19.42 7.52
N GLN A 132 -13.98 20.46 6.82
CA GLN A 132 -13.20 20.30 5.61
C GLN A 132 -11.83 19.69 5.94
N PHE A 133 -11.13 20.21 6.95
CA PHE A 133 -9.86 19.66 7.43
C PHE A 133 -9.98 18.17 7.77
N ASP A 134 -10.96 17.78 8.58
CA ASP A 134 -11.15 16.38 8.98
C ASP A 134 -11.40 15.49 7.77
N SER A 135 -12.19 15.97 6.80
CA SER A 135 -12.47 15.22 5.56
C SER A 135 -11.23 15.08 4.67
N GLU A 136 -10.47 16.16 4.45
CA GLU A 136 -9.25 16.16 3.64
C GLU A 136 -8.16 15.32 4.30
N MET A 137 -8.04 15.37 5.63
CA MET A 137 -7.10 14.57 6.38
C MET A 137 -7.45 13.09 6.36
N ASN A 138 -8.73 12.73 6.51
CA ASN A 138 -9.14 11.35 6.39
C ASN A 138 -8.81 10.78 5.00
N VAL A 139 -9.09 11.53 3.93
CA VAL A 139 -8.73 11.14 2.56
C VAL A 139 -7.22 11.02 2.38
N THR A 140 -6.46 12.00 2.87
CA THR A 140 -5.00 12.06 2.73
C THR A 140 -4.32 10.90 3.48
N LEU A 141 -4.70 10.67 4.74
CA LEU A 141 -4.16 9.57 5.55
C LEU A 141 -4.54 8.21 4.98
N ASN A 142 -5.77 8.04 4.48
CA ASN A 142 -6.16 6.80 3.80
C ASN A 142 -5.39 6.58 2.51
N ARG A 143 -5.07 7.65 1.76
CA ARG A 143 -4.21 7.55 0.59
C ARG A 143 -2.81 7.06 0.97
N VAL A 144 -2.20 7.56 2.04
CA VAL A 144 -0.89 7.07 2.53
C VAL A 144 -0.98 5.58 2.89
N LYS A 145 -1.97 5.20 3.72
CA LYS A 145 -2.18 3.80 4.15
C LYS A 145 -2.39 2.83 2.98
N LEU A 146 -2.96 3.27 1.87
CA LEU A 146 -3.21 2.44 0.68
C LEU A 146 -2.08 2.49 -0.35
N ALA A 147 -1.41 3.63 -0.52
CA ALA A 147 -0.37 3.79 -1.51
C ALA A 147 0.92 3.05 -1.13
N THR A 148 1.27 3.03 0.16
CA THR A 148 2.48 2.37 0.67
C THR A 148 2.49 0.86 0.37
N PRO A 149 1.46 0.06 0.72
CA PRO A 149 1.40 -1.35 0.34
C PRO A 149 1.43 -1.59 -1.17
N VAL A 150 0.82 -0.72 -1.97
CA VAL A 150 0.84 -0.81 -3.43
C VAL A 150 2.24 -0.59 -3.99
N ALA A 151 2.97 0.40 -3.46
CA ALA A 151 4.35 0.68 -3.87
C ALA A 151 5.28 -0.49 -3.49
N PHE A 152 5.15 -1.00 -2.26
CA PHE A 152 5.89 -2.17 -1.79
C PHE A 152 5.65 -3.40 -2.67
N THR A 153 4.39 -3.70 -2.96
CA THR A 153 3.99 -4.83 -3.82
C THR A 153 4.60 -4.73 -5.22
N ARG A 154 4.62 -3.55 -5.82
CA ARG A 154 5.23 -3.33 -7.14
C ARG A 154 6.73 -3.62 -7.14
N ILE A 155 7.43 -3.21 -6.08
CA ILE A 155 8.86 -3.49 -5.94
C ILE A 155 9.09 -5.00 -5.75
N LEU A 156 8.26 -5.64 -4.93
CA LEU A 156 8.33 -7.08 -4.69
C LEU A 156 8.08 -7.87 -6.00
N ASP A 157 7.09 -7.49 -6.79
CA ASP A 157 6.82 -8.13 -8.08
C ASP A 157 7.93 -7.88 -9.09
N LEU A 158 8.52 -6.68 -9.13
CA LEU A 158 9.69 -6.40 -9.95
C LEU A 158 10.87 -7.30 -9.58
N LEU A 159 11.12 -7.51 -8.28
CA LEU A 159 12.16 -8.41 -7.79
C LEU A 159 11.89 -9.85 -8.26
N ARG A 160 10.67 -10.34 -8.11
CA ARG A 160 10.27 -11.70 -8.54
C ARG A 160 10.43 -11.90 -10.05
N LEU A 161 10.00 -10.91 -10.85
CA LEU A 161 10.18 -10.92 -12.30
C LEU A 161 11.66 -10.87 -12.70
N THR A 162 12.47 -10.13 -11.97
CA THR A 162 13.92 -10.03 -12.22
C THR A 162 14.61 -11.35 -11.90
N ILE A 163 14.29 -11.99 -10.77
CA ILE A 163 14.85 -13.29 -10.38
C ILE A 163 14.52 -14.34 -11.45
N HIS A 164 13.25 -14.45 -11.84
CA HIS A 164 12.82 -15.42 -12.84
C HIS A 164 13.34 -15.11 -14.24
N GLY A 165 13.24 -13.86 -14.69
CA GLY A 165 13.65 -13.45 -16.04
C GLY A 165 15.14 -13.54 -16.29
N ASN A 166 15.96 -13.43 -15.24
CA ASN A 166 17.42 -13.61 -15.32
C ASN A 166 17.87 -15.02 -14.93
N ALA A 167 16.94 -15.95 -14.65
CA ALA A 167 17.27 -17.31 -14.25
C ALA A 167 18.28 -17.35 -13.08
N LEU A 168 18.14 -16.45 -12.10
CA LEU A 168 19.08 -16.38 -10.97
C LEU A 168 19.06 -17.70 -10.20
N ILE A 169 20.24 -18.25 -9.94
CA ILE A 169 20.35 -19.56 -9.30
C ILE A 169 20.35 -19.37 -7.78
N ASP A 170 19.46 -20.08 -7.09
CA ASP A 170 19.48 -20.13 -5.64
C ASP A 170 20.46 -21.19 -5.11
N VAL A 171 20.86 -21.03 -3.85
CA VAL A 171 21.87 -21.91 -3.21
C VAL A 171 21.41 -23.36 -3.09
N PHE A 172 20.10 -23.59 -3.11
CA PHE A 172 19.48 -24.90 -3.01
C PHE A 172 19.31 -25.57 -4.38
N SER A 173 19.62 -24.85 -5.46
CA SER A 173 19.50 -25.35 -6.82
C SER A 173 18.11 -25.94 -7.08
N LEU A 174 17.07 -25.33 -6.51
CA LEU A 174 15.68 -25.86 -6.55
C LEU A 174 15.10 -25.82 -7.95
N SER A 175 15.53 -24.82 -8.71
CA SER A 175 15.15 -24.56 -10.10
C SER A 175 16.12 -25.15 -11.12
N TRP A 176 17.34 -25.54 -10.70
CA TRP A 176 18.44 -25.89 -11.60
C TRP A 176 19.20 -27.11 -11.07
N ASN A 177 19.29 -28.21 -11.81
CA ASN A 177 20.31 -29.22 -11.51
C ASN A 177 21.62 -28.80 -12.16
N MET A 178 22.56 -28.29 -11.36
CA MET A 178 23.94 -28.14 -11.78
C MET A 178 24.56 -29.53 -11.91
N VAL A 179 24.83 -29.95 -13.15
CA VAL A 179 25.56 -31.17 -13.45
C VAL A 179 26.95 -30.76 -13.91
N MET A 180 27.97 -31.26 -13.22
CA MET A 180 29.34 -31.14 -13.69
C MET A 180 29.49 -32.07 -14.90
N ALA A 181 29.57 -31.51 -16.10
CA ALA A 181 29.87 -32.28 -17.30
C ALA A 181 31.38 -32.45 -17.40
N GLU A 182 31.87 -33.67 -17.20
CA GLU A 182 33.25 -34.02 -17.54
C GLU A 182 33.36 -34.19 -19.06
N ASN A 183 34.25 -33.41 -19.68
CA ASN A 183 34.61 -33.64 -21.07
C ASN A 183 35.42 -34.94 -21.14
N SER A 184 34.87 -35.95 -21.80
CA SER A 184 35.47 -37.29 -21.94
C SER A 184 36.80 -37.37 -22.71
N GLN A 185 37.44 -36.25 -23.05
CA GLN A 185 38.77 -36.23 -23.69
C GLN A 185 39.62 -35.03 -23.21
N ASP A 186 40.59 -35.32 -22.33
CA ASP A 186 41.86 -34.60 -22.06
C ASP A 186 41.89 -33.08 -21.81
N THR A 187 40.77 -32.41 -21.60
CA THR A 187 40.75 -31.05 -21.05
C THR A 187 39.89 -31.02 -19.80
N ASN A 188 40.51 -30.77 -18.64
CA ASN A 188 39.85 -30.49 -17.35
C ASN A 188 39.04 -29.18 -17.41
N VAL A 189 38.02 -29.14 -18.26
CA VAL A 189 37.05 -28.06 -18.29
C VAL A 189 35.74 -28.66 -17.84
N SER A 190 35.45 -28.54 -16.55
CA SER A 190 34.14 -28.84 -16.02
C SER A 190 33.19 -27.74 -16.46
N PHE A 191 32.16 -28.07 -17.23
CA PHE A 191 31.08 -27.15 -17.53
C PHE A 191 29.92 -27.42 -16.58
N VAL A 192 29.32 -26.37 -16.04
CA VAL A 192 28.05 -26.48 -15.31
C VAL A 192 26.95 -26.59 -16.36
N SER A 193 26.48 -27.81 -16.59
CA SER A 193 25.27 -28.04 -17.36
C SER A 193 24.06 -27.89 -16.46
N ILE A 194 23.02 -27.28 -17.01
CA ILE A 194 21.73 -27.15 -16.37
C ILE A 194 20.85 -28.29 -16.90
N SER A 195 20.28 -29.09 -16.01
CA SER A 195 19.16 -29.96 -16.38
C SER A 195 17.89 -29.59 -15.62
N THR A 196 16.76 -29.59 -16.32
CA THR A 196 15.43 -29.54 -15.69
C THR A 196 15.12 -30.92 -15.13
N ASN A 197 14.66 -30.99 -13.88
CA ASN A 197 14.29 -32.26 -13.27
C ASN A 197 13.12 -32.90 -14.07
N GLN A 198 13.39 -34.01 -14.75
CA GLN A 198 12.41 -34.67 -15.61
C GLN A 198 11.29 -35.38 -14.83
N TYR A 199 11.46 -35.52 -13.50
CA TYR A 199 10.56 -36.30 -12.63
C TYR A 199 9.51 -35.44 -11.93
N THR A 200 9.59 -34.12 -12.01
CA THR A 200 8.59 -33.22 -11.45
C THR A 200 7.78 -32.58 -12.57
N LYS A 201 6.45 -32.50 -12.41
CA LYS A 201 5.60 -31.66 -13.27
C LYS A 201 5.92 -30.16 -13.13
N CYS A 202 6.83 -29.82 -12.23
CA CYS A 202 7.19 -28.47 -11.89
C CYS A 202 8.52 -28.06 -12.54
N SER A 203 8.50 -27.01 -13.36
CA SER A 203 9.67 -26.45 -14.04
C SER A 203 9.73 -24.94 -13.89
N CYS A 204 10.77 -24.48 -13.22
CA CYS A 204 11.02 -23.08 -12.88
C CYS A 204 11.51 -22.22 -14.05
N ILE A 205 11.85 -22.87 -15.17
CA ILE A 205 12.17 -22.19 -16.43
C ILE A 205 10.89 -21.73 -17.12
N THR A 206 9.83 -22.53 -17.02
CA THR A 206 8.58 -22.30 -17.75
C THR A 206 7.53 -21.60 -16.89
N GLU A 207 7.53 -21.84 -15.59
CA GLU A 207 6.52 -21.31 -14.67
C GLU A 207 7.14 -20.84 -13.35
N ARG A 208 7.09 -19.53 -13.11
CA ARG A 208 7.56 -18.90 -11.86
C ARG A 208 6.77 -19.33 -10.63
N SER A 209 5.46 -19.47 -10.80
CA SER A 209 4.50 -19.87 -9.74
C SER A 209 4.59 -21.35 -9.39
N CYS A 210 5.51 -22.08 -10.01
CA CYS A 210 5.59 -23.49 -9.81
C CYS A 210 6.09 -23.83 -8.40
N SER A 211 5.37 -24.71 -7.74
CA SER A 211 5.69 -25.17 -6.39
C SER A 211 5.24 -26.60 -6.16
N MET A 212 5.78 -27.17 -5.10
CA MET A 212 5.41 -28.48 -4.59
C MET A 212 5.21 -28.42 -3.08
N ALA A 213 4.39 -29.31 -2.53
CA ALA A 213 4.16 -29.33 -1.09
C ALA A 213 5.47 -29.63 -0.35
N ALA A 214 5.73 -28.91 0.74
CA ALA A 214 6.88 -29.17 1.60
C ALA A 214 6.69 -30.51 2.31
N GLN A 215 7.75 -31.32 2.37
CA GLN A 215 7.70 -32.66 2.94
C GLN A 215 8.82 -32.87 3.95
N LEU A 216 8.59 -33.79 4.88
CA LEU A 216 9.60 -34.32 5.79
C LEU A 216 9.97 -35.73 5.35
N PHE A 217 11.26 -36.01 5.30
CA PHE A 217 11.78 -37.33 4.95
C PHE A 217 12.43 -37.98 6.16
N LEU A 218 12.28 -39.31 6.26
CA LEU A 218 13.07 -40.13 7.16
C LEU A 218 14.49 -40.32 6.59
N PRO A 219 15.48 -40.73 7.40
CA PRO A 219 16.86 -40.95 6.92
C PRO A 219 17.02 -41.96 5.77
N ASN A 220 15.98 -42.76 5.49
CA ASN A 220 15.92 -43.71 4.38
C ASN A 220 15.24 -43.13 3.11
N ASP A 221 15.06 -41.81 3.04
CA ASP A 221 14.44 -41.06 1.93
C ASP A 221 12.97 -41.42 1.66
N THR A 222 12.26 -41.95 2.67
CA THR A 222 10.80 -42.09 2.60
C THR A 222 10.10 -40.85 3.13
N SER A 223 9.15 -40.32 2.34
CA SER A 223 8.29 -39.21 2.76
C SER A 223 7.45 -39.63 3.96
N TYR A 224 7.64 -38.93 5.08
CA TYR A 224 6.95 -39.16 6.34
C TYR A 224 5.69 -38.32 6.48
N TYR A 225 5.81 -37.02 6.19
CA TYR A 225 4.76 -36.04 6.43
C TYR A 225 4.79 -34.94 5.38
N THR A 226 3.62 -34.49 4.94
CA THR A 226 3.47 -33.35 4.03
C THR A 226 2.87 -32.20 4.81
N PHE A 227 3.53 -31.03 4.78
CA PHE A 227 3.04 -29.85 5.47
C PHE A 227 1.77 -29.30 4.82
N GLN A 228 0.81 -28.92 5.66
CA GLN A 228 -0.31 -28.11 5.22
C GLN A 228 0.12 -26.64 5.17
N GLY A 229 0.02 -26.06 3.97
CA GLY A 229 0.28 -24.64 3.74
C GLY A 229 1.72 -24.29 3.40
N LEU A 230 2.72 -25.11 3.79
CA LEU A 230 4.10 -24.87 3.37
C LEU A 230 4.37 -25.51 2.01
N VAL A 231 5.00 -24.74 1.13
CA VAL A 231 5.37 -25.19 -0.21
C VAL A 231 6.82 -24.83 -0.50
N LEU A 232 7.45 -25.67 -1.31
CA LEU A 232 8.75 -25.42 -1.92
C LEU A 232 8.50 -24.85 -3.32
N GLY A 233 8.86 -23.59 -3.51
CA GLY A 233 8.80 -22.90 -4.80
C GLY A 233 10.14 -22.91 -5.53
N CYS A 234 10.14 -22.30 -6.71
CA CYS A 234 11.30 -22.21 -7.59
C CYS A 234 12.48 -21.40 -7.06
N PHE A 235 12.21 -20.48 -6.15
CA PHE A 235 13.17 -19.61 -5.50
C PHE A 235 12.77 -19.47 -4.03
N LEU A 236 13.73 -19.19 -3.16
CA LEU A 236 13.44 -18.97 -1.73
C LEU A 236 12.32 -17.93 -1.50
N LEU A 237 12.30 -16.85 -2.29
CA LEU A 237 11.26 -15.84 -2.19
C LEU A 237 9.88 -16.40 -2.54
N GLU A 238 9.76 -17.25 -3.56
CA GLU A 238 8.50 -17.91 -3.92
C GLU A 238 8.10 -18.97 -2.88
N THR A 239 9.08 -19.72 -2.35
CA THR A 239 8.89 -20.66 -1.23
C THR A 239 8.26 -19.96 -0.04
N VAL A 240 8.75 -18.76 0.34
CA VAL A 240 8.16 -17.97 1.41
C VAL A 240 6.78 -17.44 1.02
N LEU A 241 6.67 -16.72 -0.10
CA LEU A 241 5.44 -16.01 -0.49
C LEU A 241 4.27 -16.94 -0.77
N GLN A 242 4.50 -18.07 -1.44
CA GLN A 242 3.43 -19.02 -1.80
C GLN A 242 3.00 -19.90 -0.63
N SER A 243 3.82 -19.98 0.43
CA SER A 243 3.44 -20.70 1.64
C SER A 243 2.39 -19.92 2.43
N SER A 244 1.55 -20.61 3.19
CA SER A 244 0.70 -20.07 4.23
C SER A 244 1.21 -20.47 5.61
N LEU A 245 0.72 -19.77 6.63
CA LEU A 245 1.08 -20.04 8.02
C LEU A 245 0.19 -21.10 8.70
N SER A 246 -0.64 -21.83 7.94
CA SER A 246 -1.65 -22.74 8.51
C SER A 246 -1.09 -23.78 9.47
N CYS A 247 0.13 -24.27 9.23
CA CYS A 247 0.79 -25.21 10.14
C CYS A 247 1.04 -24.59 11.54
N PHE A 248 1.36 -23.31 11.63
CA PHE A 248 1.70 -22.63 12.88
C PHE A 248 0.49 -22.26 13.74
N TYR A 249 -0.72 -22.40 13.20
CA TYR A 249 -1.97 -22.36 13.95
C TYR A 249 -2.44 -23.78 14.36
N SER A 250 -1.75 -24.83 13.92
CA SER A 250 -2.17 -26.22 14.11
C SER A 250 -1.23 -26.99 15.03
N MET A 251 -1.74 -27.34 16.21
CA MET A 251 -1.02 -28.15 17.20
C MET A 251 -0.56 -29.50 16.62
N THR A 252 -1.41 -30.12 15.78
CA THR A 252 -1.09 -31.39 15.13
C THR A 252 0.11 -31.24 14.20
N CYS A 253 0.14 -30.19 13.37
CA CYS A 253 1.22 -29.97 12.43
C CYS A 253 2.57 -29.77 13.15
N ILE A 254 2.58 -28.94 14.19
CA ILE A 254 3.79 -28.69 14.99
C ILE A 254 4.27 -29.98 15.68
N LYS A 255 3.35 -30.80 16.22
CA LYS A 255 3.69 -32.09 16.84
C LYS A 255 4.32 -33.06 15.85
N GLU A 256 3.81 -33.16 14.61
CA GLU A 256 4.40 -34.04 13.59
C GLU A 256 5.81 -33.58 13.20
N PHE A 257 6.04 -32.28 13.02
CA PHE A 257 7.38 -31.75 12.76
C PHE A 257 8.36 -32.10 13.89
N ARG A 258 7.96 -31.88 15.15
CA ARG A 258 8.82 -32.15 16.31
C ARG A 258 9.20 -33.63 16.45
N LYS A 259 8.32 -34.56 16.07
CA LYS A 259 8.61 -36.01 16.07
C LYS A 259 9.76 -36.35 15.12
N VAL A 260 9.75 -35.82 13.90
CA VAL A 260 10.78 -36.11 12.88
C VAL A 260 12.14 -35.56 13.30
N MET A 261 12.15 -34.33 13.84
CA MET A 261 13.38 -33.70 14.29
C MET A 261 14.00 -34.37 15.53
N ASN A 262 13.35 -35.41 16.08
CA ASN A 262 13.73 -36.10 17.30
C ASN A 262 14.05 -35.12 18.43
N PHE A 263 13.26 -34.04 18.54
CA PHE A 263 13.33 -33.14 19.68
C PHE A 263 12.84 -33.93 20.90
N HIS A 264 13.75 -34.61 21.58
CA HIS A 264 13.50 -35.22 22.87
C HIS A 264 13.14 -34.07 23.80
N TYR A 265 11.93 -34.05 24.36
CA TYR A 265 11.57 -33.10 25.41
C TYR A 265 12.45 -33.40 26.63
N PRO A 266 13.47 -32.60 26.99
CA PRO A 266 13.89 -32.60 28.37
C PRO A 266 12.82 -31.83 29.16
N ALA A 267 12.64 -32.20 30.42
CA ALA A 267 11.87 -31.45 31.39
C ALA A 267 12.39 -30.00 31.59
N ASP A 268 13.53 -29.67 30.98
CA ASP A 268 14.20 -28.37 31.06
C ASP A 268 13.61 -27.34 30.06
N LEU A 269 12.56 -27.71 29.31
CA LEU A 269 11.96 -26.87 28.26
C LEU A 269 10.77 -25.97 28.67
N GLU A 270 10.70 -25.46 29.91
CA GLU A 270 9.66 -24.51 30.34
C GLU A 270 9.55 -23.25 29.45
N GLN A 271 10.61 -22.89 28.70
CA GLN A 271 10.62 -21.73 27.79
C GLN A 271 9.95 -21.98 26.42
N TRP A 272 9.58 -23.23 26.10
CA TRP A 272 9.24 -23.65 24.72
C TRP A 272 7.93 -24.44 24.60
N SER A 273 7.22 -24.47 25.72
CA SER A 273 5.84 -24.83 25.82
C SER A 273 5.12 -23.82 26.69
N ASN A 274 3.81 -23.69 26.52
CA ASN A 274 3.02 -23.03 27.55
C ASN A 274 3.13 -23.80 28.88
N GLU A 275 2.57 -23.26 29.96
CA GLU A 275 2.57 -23.86 31.31
C GLU A 275 2.04 -25.32 31.35
N THR A 276 1.37 -25.78 30.29
CA THR A 276 0.84 -27.15 30.14
C THR A 276 1.71 -28.10 29.30
N GLY A 277 2.91 -27.69 28.88
CA GLY A 277 3.81 -28.53 28.06
C GLY A 277 3.51 -28.54 26.56
N ASN A 278 2.55 -27.74 26.09
CA ASN A 278 2.15 -27.67 24.67
C ASN A 278 2.99 -26.66 23.87
N PRO A 279 3.36 -26.97 22.60
CA PRO A 279 4.02 -26.03 21.69
C PRO A 279 3.33 -24.65 21.62
N ILE A 280 4.13 -23.60 21.53
CA ILE A 280 3.64 -22.23 21.27
C ILE A 280 3.13 -22.16 19.82
N MET A 281 1.95 -21.57 19.62
CA MET A 281 1.29 -21.43 18.32
C MET A 281 0.97 -19.96 18.04
N LEU A 282 0.71 -19.65 16.79
CA LEU A 282 0.07 -18.39 16.43
C LEU A 282 -1.40 -18.40 16.89
N ASP A 283 -1.93 -17.23 17.22
CA ASP A 283 -3.30 -17.04 17.66
C ASP A 283 -4.15 -16.54 16.49
N ALA A 284 -5.06 -17.40 16.02
CA ALA A 284 -5.96 -17.07 14.92
C ALA A 284 -6.95 -15.95 15.28
N ALA A 285 -7.21 -15.69 16.56
CA ALA A 285 -8.09 -14.60 17.01
C ALA A 285 -7.39 -13.24 17.01
N ALA A 286 -6.06 -13.21 16.99
CA ALA A 286 -5.26 -11.99 17.03
C ALA A 286 -4.99 -11.39 15.64
N THR A 287 -5.41 -12.07 14.56
CA THR A 287 -5.16 -11.64 13.19
C THR A 287 -6.44 -11.39 12.40
N ARG A 288 -6.40 -10.40 11.50
CA ARG A 288 -7.45 -10.16 10.50
C ARG A 288 -7.30 -11.01 9.24
N PHE A 289 -6.18 -11.70 9.07
CA PHE A 289 -5.91 -12.55 7.92
C PHE A 289 -6.52 -13.94 8.13
N SER A 290 -6.91 -14.61 7.05
CA SER A 290 -7.31 -16.01 7.13
C SER A 290 -6.09 -16.88 7.45
N VAL A 291 -6.30 -17.94 8.23
CA VAL A 291 -5.28 -18.97 8.50
C VAL A 291 -4.79 -19.65 7.21
N THR A 292 -5.60 -19.62 6.15
CA THR A 292 -5.25 -20.16 4.83
C THR A 292 -4.62 -19.14 3.89
N ASP A 293 -4.56 -17.85 4.26
CA ASP A 293 -3.96 -16.82 3.42
C ASP A 293 -2.47 -17.10 3.25
N THR A 294 -1.99 -16.87 2.03
CA THR A 294 -0.56 -16.98 1.73
C THR A 294 0.20 -15.82 2.37
N ILE A 295 1.48 -16.04 2.63
CA ILE A 295 2.40 -15.00 3.09
C ILE A 295 2.48 -13.88 2.05
N GLU A 296 2.31 -14.17 0.76
CA GLU A 296 2.14 -13.18 -0.30
C GLU A 296 0.99 -12.22 -0.01
N MET A 297 -0.20 -12.74 0.32
CA MET A 297 -1.36 -11.90 0.64
C MET A 297 -1.12 -11.04 1.88
N MET A 298 -0.43 -11.59 2.89
CA MET A 298 -0.02 -10.84 4.07
C MET A 298 1.01 -9.74 3.71
N ALA A 299 2.01 -10.06 2.88
CA ALA A 299 3.05 -9.14 2.43
C ALA A 299 2.51 -8.02 1.53
N TYR A 300 1.52 -8.30 0.68
CA TYR A 300 0.80 -7.27 -0.09
C TYR A 300 0.03 -6.28 0.79
N ASN A 301 -0.26 -6.68 2.02
CA ASN A 301 -0.80 -5.84 3.08
C ASN A 301 0.25 -5.43 4.11
N MET A 302 1.53 -5.67 3.81
CA MET A 302 2.70 -5.36 4.63
C MET A 302 2.60 -5.88 6.07
N PHE A 303 1.90 -7.02 6.26
CA PHE A 303 1.64 -7.64 7.56
C PHE A 303 0.94 -6.72 8.58
N ILE A 304 0.27 -5.66 8.13
CA ILE A 304 -0.38 -4.71 9.04
C ILE A 304 -1.71 -5.29 9.54
N GLU A 305 -1.88 -5.36 10.85
CA GLU A 305 -3.15 -5.71 11.49
C GLU A 305 -4.03 -4.48 11.71
N SER A 306 -3.44 -3.39 12.22
CA SER A 306 -4.19 -2.16 12.45
C SER A 306 -3.32 -0.91 12.45
N TRP A 307 -3.95 0.24 12.17
CA TRP A 307 -3.34 1.56 12.16
C TRP A 307 -3.86 2.40 13.32
N THR A 308 -3.03 3.30 13.84
CA THR A 308 -3.48 4.41 14.69
C THR A 308 -3.24 5.73 13.98
N THR A 309 -4.27 6.58 13.94
CA THR A 309 -4.17 7.92 13.36
C THR A 309 -4.84 8.96 14.23
N ASN A 310 -4.18 10.10 14.42
CA ASN A 310 -4.70 11.24 15.16
C ASN A 310 -4.21 12.55 14.51
N VAL A 311 -5.11 13.51 14.37
CA VAL A 311 -4.84 14.85 13.81
C VAL A 311 -5.39 15.92 14.73
N SER A 312 -4.77 17.10 14.77
CA SER A 312 -5.25 18.25 15.52
C SER A 312 -5.45 19.45 14.59
N TYR A 313 -6.71 19.86 14.50
CA TYR A 313 -7.09 21.08 13.82
C TYR A 313 -6.55 22.31 14.55
N GLU A 314 -6.45 22.27 15.88
CA GLU A 314 -5.90 23.35 16.70
C GLU A 314 -4.45 23.62 16.32
N ASN A 315 -3.65 22.56 16.15
CA ASN A 315 -2.27 22.70 15.69
C ASN A 315 -2.20 23.30 14.29
N LEU A 316 -3.10 22.93 13.38
CA LEU A 316 -3.19 23.55 12.06
C LEU A 316 -3.55 25.05 12.18
N PHE A 317 -4.54 25.38 13.00
CA PHE A 317 -5.00 26.76 13.24
C PHE A 317 -3.84 27.65 13.72
N TYR A 318 -3.11 27.21 14.74
CA TYR A 318 -1.98 27.96 15.27
C TYR A 318 -0.81 28.02 14.29
N ALA A 319 -0.58 26.97 13.49
CA ALA A 319 0.46 26.97 12.47
C ALA A 319 0.16 27.90 11.28
N CYS A 320 -1.11 27.99 10.88
CA CYS A 320 -1.60 28.95 9.89
C CYS A 320 -1.39 30.39 10.38
N ALA A 321 -1.48 30.61 11.70
CA ALA A 321 -1.29 31.90 12.38
C ALA A 321 -2.07 33.03 11.67
N PRO A 322 -3.40 32.97 11.68
CA PRO A 322 -4.25 33.96 11.02
C PRO A 322 -4.06 35.35 11.64
N LYS A 323 -3.71 36.35 10.81
CA LYS A 323 -3.47 37.73 11.29
C LYS A 323 -4.75 38.53 11.45
N GLN A 324 -5.64 38.38 10.48
CA GLN A 324 -6.90 39.10 10.38
C GLN A 324 -7.90 38.24 9.62
N TYR A 325 -9.19 38.36 9.93
CA TYR A 325 -10.22 37.87 9.03
C TYR A 325 -11.14 39.02 8.63
N ASP A 326 -11.57 38.98 7.37
CA ASP A 326 -12.52 39.91 6.80
C ASP A 326 -13.88 39.22 6.69
N GLN A 327 -14.89 39.77 7.36
CA GLN A 327 -16.28 39.36 7.23
C GLN A 327 -16.98 40.28 6.25
N THR A 328 -17.62 39.70 5.24
CA THR A 328 -18.40 40.44 4.24
C THR A 328 -19.89 40.34 4.59
N LEU A 329 -20.48 41.46 5.03
CA LEU A 329 -21.92 41.53 5.36
C LEU A 329 -22.64 42.25 4.21
N GLU A 330 -23.59 41.59 3.56
CA GLU A 330 -24.60 42.28 2.74
C GLU A 330 -25.65 42.87 3.66
N ARG A 331 -25.79 44.20 3.64
CA ARG A 331 -26.85 44.89 4.34
C ARG A 331 -27.91 45.32 3.33
N ASP A 332 -29.03 44.59 3.29
CA ASP A 332 -30.25 45.06 2.65
C ASP A 332 -30.85 46.18 3.49
N TYR A 333 -30.79 47.42 2.98
CA TYR A 333 -31.55 48.52 3.55
C TYR A 333 -32.99 48.44 3.03
N GLY A 334 -33.93 48.23 3.96
CA GLY A 334 -35.36 48.42 3.67
C GLY A 334 -35.62 49.81 3.09
N LEU A 335 -36.54 49.86 2.13
CA LEU A 335 -36.98 51.05 1.39
C LEU A 335 -37.00 52.30 2.27
N GLN A 336 -36.05 53.20 2.02
CA GLN A 336 -36.10 54.53 2.60
C GLN A 336 -37.18 55.30 1.83
N GLU A 337 -38.38 55.36 2.39
CA GLU A 337 -39.46 56.20 1.87
C GLU A 337 -38.99 57.66 1.91
N HIS A 338 -38.54 58.15 0.76
CA HIS A 338 -38.50 59.58 0.52
C HIS A 338 -39.96 60.03 0.52
N SER A 339 -40.38 60.70 1.59
CA SER A 339 -41.69 61.33 1.70
C SER A 339 -41.83 62.42 0.64
N THR A 340 -42.23 62.03 -0.57
CA THR A 340 -42.87 62.97 -1.47
C THR A 340 -44.18 63.34 -0.80
N GLY A 341 -44.32 64.60 -0.39
CA GLY A 341 -45.51 65.18 0.26
C GLY A 341 -46.75 65.18 -0.63
N LEU A 342 -47.14 64.00 -1.11
CA LEU A 342 -48.33 63.73 -1.89
C LEU A 342 -49.42 63.26 -0.92
N PRO A 343 -50.60 63.89 -0.93
CA PRO A 343 -51.70 63.48 -0.06
C PRO A 343 -52.09 62.02 -0.33
N PRO A 344 -52.50 61.25 0.71
CA PRO A 344 -52.79 59.81 0.62
C PRO A 344 -53.76 59.42 -0.51
N ALA A 345 -54.65 60.33 -0.90
CA ALA A 345 -55.57 60.15 -2.02
C ALA A 345 -54.87 59.90 -3.35
N ILE A 346 -53.71 60.54 -3.61
CA ILE A 346 -52.99 60.38 -4.88
C ILE A 346 -52.24 59.05 -4.93
N ILE A 347 -51.72 58.59 -3.79
CA ILE A 347 -51.10 57.26 -3.67
C ILE A 347 -52.14 56.17 -3.96
N ALA A 348 -53.35 56.30 -3.40
CA ALA A 348 -54.44 55.37 -3.68
C ALA A 348 -54.81 55.34 -5.17
N ILE A 349 -54.87 56.50 -5.84
CA ILE A 349 -55.16 56.57 -7.29
C ILE A 349 -54.05 55.90 -8.12
N ILE A 350 -52.78 56.09 -7.77
CA ILE A 350 -51.66 55.47 -8.48
C ILE A 350 -51.71 53.94 -8.33
N VAL A 351 -51.95 53.44 -7.11
CA VAL A 351 -52.06 52.00 -6.83
C VAL A 351 -53.25 51.39 -7.57
N ILE A 352 -54.41 52.05 -7.56
CA ILE A 352 -55.60 51.59 -8.31
C ILE A 352 -55.31 51.58 -9.81
N SER A 353 -54.62 52.60 -10.35
CA SER A 353 -54.25 52.62 -11.78
C SER A 353 -53.29 51.49 -12.15
N ALA A 354 -52.35 51.15 -11.28
CA ALA A 354 -51.39 50.07 -11.49
C ALA A 354 -52.10 48.70 -11.48
N ILE A 355 -53.03 48.49 -10.54
CA ILE A 355 -53.85 47.28 -10.47
C ILE A 355 -54.73 47.13 -11.72
N LEU A 356 -55.35 48.23 -12.19
CA LEU A 356 -56.16 48.22 -13.41
C LEU A 356 -55.32 47.92 -14.66
N CYS A 357 -54.12 48.49 -14.76
CA CYS A 357 -53.17 48.17 -15.83
C CYS A 357 -52.75 46.68 -15.80
N PHE A 358 -52.48 46.14 -14.62
CA PHE A 358 -52.09 44.74 -14.47
C PHE A 358 -53.23 43.79 -14.87
N ALA A 359 -54.47 44.10 -14.46
CA ALA A 359 -55.65 43.35 -14.85
C ALA A 359 -55.93 43.41 -16.37
N ALA A 360 -55.69 44.56 -17.01
CA ALA A 360 -55.81 44.71 -18.46
C ALA A 360 -54.75 43.88 -19.21
N CYS A 361 -53.50 43.88 -18.74
CA CYS A 361 -52.43 43.02 -19.28
C CYS A 361 -52.76 41.54 -19.14
N LEU A 362 -53.25 41.11 -17.96
CA LEU A 362 -53.64 39.72 -17.73
C LEU A 362 -54.77 39.29 -18.68
N SER A 363 -55.75 40.16 -18.89
CA SER A 363 -56.88 39.93 -19.81
C SER A 363 -56.42 39.81 -21.26
N CYS A 364 -55.44 40.62 -21.70
CA CYS A 364 -54.82 40.50 -23.02
C CYS A 364 -54.04 39.20 -23.20
N CYS A 365 -53.27 38.77 -22.20
CA CYS A 365 -52.55 37.49 -22.23
C CYS A 365 -53.49 36.30 -22.31
N ILE A 366 -54.61 36.31 -21.57
CA ILE A 366 -55.61 35.22 -21.60
C ILE A 366 -56.28 35.15 -22.98
N ARG A 367 -56.60 36.29 -23.60
CA ARG A 367 -57.16 36.33 -24.97
C ARG A 367 -56.18 35.83 -26.04
N SER A 368 -54.89 36.10 -25.88
CA SER A 368 -53.84 35.61 -26.78
C SER A 368 -53.74 34.07 -26.77
N GLN A 369 -53.84 33.45 -25.59
CA GLN A 369 -53.76 31.98 -25.48
C GLN A 369 -54.98 31.23 -26.02
N GLN A 370 -56.18 31.85 -26.04
CA GLN A 370 -57.37 31.20 -26.60
C GLN A 370 -57.36 31.15 -28.14
N HIS A 371 -56.60 32.02 -28.82
CA HIS A 371 -56.51 31.99 -30.29
C HIS A 371 -55.53 30.96 -30.86
N GLN A 372 -54.70 30.30 -30.03
CA GLN A 372 -53.71 29.30 -30.48
C GLN A 372 -54.16 27.84 -30.33
N ARG A 373 -55.41 27.57 -29.93
CA ARG A 373 -55.97 26.20 -29.85
C ARG A 373 -57.15 26.03 -30.79
N ALA A 374 -56.87 25.92 -32.09
CA ALA A 374 -57.77 25.29 -33.07
C ALA A 374 -57.01 24.13 -33.73
N PRO A 375 -57.61 22.94 -33.89
CA PRO A 375 -56.93 21.76 -34.40
C PRO A 375 -56.92 21.76 -35.94
N VAL A 376 -55.80 21.37 -36.55
CA VAL A 376 -55.73 21.02 -37.97
C VAL A 376 -55.30 19.56 -38.08
N ASP A 377 -56.10 18.82 -38.85
CA ASP A 377 -56.04 17.38 -39.07
C ASP A 377 -54.84 16.90 -39.90
N TYR A 378 -54.52 15.63 -39.65
CA TYR A 378 -53.58 14.70 -40.27
C TYR A 378 -53.54 14.67 -41.81
N VAL A 379 -52.34 14.44 -42.39
CA VAL A 379 -52.09 13.38 -43.42
C VAL A 379 -50.64 12.87 -43.32
N ASN A 380 -50.49 11.54 -43.31
CA ASN A 380 -49.28 10.71 -43.35
C ASN A 380 -48.59 10.70 -44.73
N SER A 381 -47.25 10.52 -44.75
CA SER A 381 -46.59 9.48 -45.56
C SER A 381 -45.09 9.35 -45.25
N ASP A 382 -44.75 8.21 -44.65
CA ASP A 382 -43.66 7.28 -44.95
C ASP A 382 -42.16 7.67 -45.00
N HIS A 383 -41.48 7.06 -44.02
CA HIS A 383 -40.26 6.24 -44.10
C HIS A 383 -39.02 6.76 -44.85
N THR A 384 -37.95 7.01 -44.08
CA THR A 384 -36.64 6.35 -44.25
C THR A 384 -35.77 6.57 -43.01
N THR A 385 -35.17 5.49 -42.52
CA THR A 385 -34.30 5.40 -41.34
C THR A 385 -32.84 5.66 -41.74
N ILE A 386 -32.23 6.75 -41.24
CA ILE A 386 -30.76 6.91 -41.18
C ILE A 386 -30.36 7.65 -39.90
N ALA A 387 -29.50 6.97 -39.13
CA ALA A 387 -28.42 7.41 -38.25
C ALA A 387 -28.51 8.77 -37.51
N ASN A 388 -28.46 8.68 -36.18
CA ASN A 388 -28.04 9.76 -35.30
C ASN A 388 -26.50 9.67 -35.07
N PRO A 389 -25.73 10.76 -35.26
CA PRO A 389 -24.28 10.78 -35.04
C PRO A 389 -23.86 11.47 -33.73
N TYR A 390 -22.55 11.34 -33.45
CA TYR A 390 -21.71 12.00 -32.43
C TYR A 390 -21.74 11.41 -31.01
N GLN A 391 -20.69 10.70 -30.55
CA GLN A 391 -19.27 11.05 -30.37
C GLN A 391 -19.00 12.16 -29.36
N LEU A 392 -18.20 11.81 -28.34
CA LEU A 392 -16.95 12.46 -27.89
C LEU A 392 -16.47 11.67 -26.66
N GLN A 393 -15.66 10.61 -26.79
CA GLN A 393 -14.21 10.57 -27.05
C GLN A 393 -13.36 11.35 -26.04
N ASP A 394 -12.74 10.59 -25.14
CA ASP A 394 -11.53 10.91 -24.40
C ASP A 394 -10.57 9.70 -24.52
N VAL A 395 -9.29 9.90 -24.20
CA VAL A 395 -8.15 8.94 -24.11
C VAL A 395 -7.07 9.05 -25.21
N ARG A 396 -5.97 9.75 -24.86
CA ARG A 396 -4.58 9.44 -25.28
C ARG A 396 -3.93 8.64 -24.13
N SER A 397 -3.70 7.34 -24.23
CA SER A 397 -2.55 6.62 -24.83
C SER A 397 -1.16 7.02 -24.30
N PRO A 398 -0.42 6.12 -23.61
CA PRO A 398 1.03 6.16 -23.51
C PRO A 398 1.72 5.22 -24.52
N ALA A 399 3.01 5.50 -24.74
CA ALA A 399 3.85 5.00 -25.83
C ALA A 399 4.10 3.48 -25.84
N ARG A 400 4.11 2.91 -27.06
CA ARG A 400 4.57 1.55 -27.39
C ARG A 400 6.08 1.54 -27.60
N ILE A 401 6.79 0.68 -26.88
CA ILE A 401 8.15 0.25 -27.22
C ILE A 401 8.03 -0.99 -28.12
N VAL A 402 8.58 -0.90 -29.33
CA VAL A 402 8.61 -1.98 -30.33
C VAL A 402 9.95 -2.69 -30.22
N LEU A 403 9.96 -3.95 -29.78
CA LEU A 403 11.13 -4.83 -29.83
C LEU A 403 11.16 -5.54 -31.19
N VAL A 404 12.19 -5.24 -31.98
CA VAL A 404 12.50 -5.88 -33.26
C VAL A 404 13.14 -7.24 -32.99
N ARG A 405 12.53 -8.31 -33.52
CA ARG A 405 13.17 -9.63 -33.66
C ARG A 405 14.10 -9.65 -34.88
N PRO A 406 15.17 -10.46 -34.87
CA PRO A 406 15.64 -11.12 -36.07
C PRO A 406 15.41 -12.64 -36.03
N ILE A 407 15.18 -13.19 -37.22
CA ILE A 407 14.94 -14.60 -37.55
C ILE A 407 16.28 -15.24 -37.99
N ASN A 408 16.53 -16.46 -37.50
CA ASN A 408 17.34 -17.61 -37.99
C ASN A 408 18.58 -17.38 -38.90
N ASN A 409 19.76 -17.91 -38.52
CA ASN A 409 20.31 -19.23 -38.90
C ASN A 409 21.87 -19.31 -38.87
N VAL A 410 22.37 -20.44 -38.34
CA VAL A 410 23.61 -21.20 -38.67
C VAL A 410 24.99 -20.52 -38.56
N GLY A 411 25.89 -21.12 -37.75
CA GLY A 411 27.34 -21.12 -38.05
C GLY A 411 28.31 -20.93 -36.87
N ALA A 412 28.83 -22.03 -36.35
CA ALA A 412 30.21 -22.30 -35.90
C ALA A 412 31.03 -21.29 -35.05
N ALA A 413 31.52 -21.84 -33.92
CA ALA A 413 32.82 -21.65 -33.23
C ALA A 413 33.08 -20.42 -32.33
N PRO A 414 33.78 -20.62 -31.18
CA PRO A 414 33.89 -19.61 -30.12
C PRO A 414 35.22 -18.85 -30.13
N HIS A 415 35.18 -17.57 -29.77
CA HIS A 415 36.35 -16.80 -29.35
C HIS A 415 36.33 -16.63 -27.83
N SER A 416 37.31 -17.24 -27.17
CA SER A 416 37.63 -17.06 -25.75
C SER A 416 38.30 -15.70 -25.51
N GLN A 417 37.83 -14.96 -24.51
CA GLN A 417 38.65 -13.95 -23.83
C GLN A 417 38.82 -14.35 -22.37
N VAL A 418 40.08 -14.61 -22.03
CA VAL A 418 40.59 -14.96 -20.70
C VAL A 418 40.81 -13.67 -19.91
N LEU A 419 40.26 -13.59 -18.71
CA LEU A 419 40.64 -12.60 -17.68
C LEU A 419 41.48 -13.32 -16.60
N PRO A 420 42.56 -12.70 -16.08
CA PRO A 420 43.51 -13.38 -15.22
C PRO A 420 43.05 -13.49 -13.75
N SER A 421 43.37 -14.63 -13.16
CA SER A 421 43.20 -14.99 -11.75
C SER A 421 44.08 -14.15 -10.82
N ILE A 422 43.49 -13.61 -9.75
CA ILE A 422 44.21 -13.07 -8.60
C ILE A 422 44.47 -14.23 -7.63
N TYR A 423 45.74 -14.42 -7.29
CA TYR A 423 46.27 -15.45 -6.40
C TYR A 423 46.20 -14.93 -4.96
N GLU A 424 45.40 -15.54 -4.09
CA GLU A 424 45.47 -15.30 -2.63
C GLU A 424 46.18 -16.48 -1.96
N GLY A 425 47.14 -16.16 -1.09
CA GLY A 425 48.02 -17.10 -0.40
C GLY A 425 47.30 -17.98 0.64
N PRO A 426 48.01 -18.99 1.17
CA PRO A 426 47.39 -20.01 2.03
C PRO A 426 46.98 -19.42 3.40
N PRO A 427 45.91 -19.95 4.02
CA PRO A 427 45.45 -19.49 5.33
C PRO A 427 46.38 -19.97 6.46
N PRO A 428 46.47 -19.23 7.58
CA PRO A 428 47.29 -19.61 8.72
C PRO A 428 46.66 -20.74 9.53
N SER A 429 47.51 -21.62 10.05
CA SER A 429 47.22 -22.73 10.95
C SER A 429 46.76 -22.26 12.34
N TYR A 430 45.70 -22.88 12.86
CA TYR A 430 45.22 -22.70 14.23
C TYR A 430 45.87 -23.70 15.18
N ASP A 431 46.45 -23.21 16.27
CA ASP A 431 46.93 -23.98 17.41
C ASP A 431 45.93 -23.86 18.58
N VAL A 432 45.61 -24.99 19.21
CA VAL A 432 44.67 -25.14 20.32
C VAL A 432 45.43 -25.12 21.63
N ALA A 433 45.32 -24.04 22.43
CA ALA A 433 45.55 -24.11 23.87
C ALA A 433 45.15 -22.83 24.63
N THR A 434 44.52 -23.05 25.78
CA THR A 434 44.30 -22.15 26.94
C THR A 434 43.22 -21.08 26.82
N GLY A 435 42.41 -21.04 27.89
CA GLY A 435 41.23 -20.20 28.03
C GLY A 435 41.46 -18.92 28.82
N SER A 436 40.36 -18.18 28.92
CA SER A 436 40.13 -16.91 29.62
C SER A 436 40.55 -15.65 28.88
N LEU A 437 39.56 -14.82 28.50
CA LEU A 437 39.28 -13.46 29.01
C LEU A 437 38.16 -12.87 28.13
N SER A 438 37.01 -12.47 28.70
CA SER A 438 36.65 -11.08 29.06
C SER A 438 36.55 -10.07 27.90
N SER A 439 35.51 -9.24 28.00
CA SER A 439 35.29 -7.92 27.38
C SER A 439 35.00 -7.81 25.88
N LEU A 440 33.77 -7.36 25.62
CA LEU A 440 33.29 -6.72 24.39
C LEU A 440 34.17 -5.52 23.97
N PRO A 441 34.36 -5.30 22.65
CA PRO A 441 34.68 -3.98 22.10
C PRO A 441 33.41 -3.25 21.56
N PRO A 442 33.37 -1.91 21.62
CA PRO A 442 32.24 -1.07 21.20
C PRO A 442 32.22 -0.79 19.67
N PRO A 443 31.13 -0.21 19.12
CA PRO A 443 30.92 -0.11 17.68
C PRO A 443 31.74 0.99 16.99
N PHE A 444 32.10 0.70 15.74
CA PHE A 444 32.82 1.58 14.82
C PHE A 444 32.03 2.85 14.49
N THR A 445 32.71 3.99 14.64
CA THR A 445 32.31 5.31 14.14
C THR A 445 32.87 5.50 12.73
N ALA A 446 32.00 5.66 11.73
CA ALA A 446 32.39 6.06 10.38
C ALA A 446 32.61 7.58 10.34
N ARG A 447 33.82 8.01 9.99
CA ARG A 447 34.17 9.41 9.74
C ARG A 447 34.27 9.59 8.23
N VAL A 448 33.46 10.50 7.69
CA VAL A 448 33.50 10.97 6.30
C VAL A 448 34.74 11.84 6.11
N GLN A 449 35.51 11.56 5.06
CA GLN A 449 36.37 12.51 4.36
C GLN A 449 36.09 12.42 2.87
#